data_AF-A0A2E9AIV3-F1
#
_entry.id   AF-A0A2E9AIV3-F1
#
_cell.length_a   1.000
_cell.length_b   1.000
_cell.length_c   1.000
_cell.angle_alpha   90.00
_cell.angle_beta   90.00
_cell.angle_gamma   90.00
#
_symmetry.space_group_name_H-M   'P 1'
#
loop_
_entity.id
_entity.type
_entity.pdbx_description
1 polymer ?
#
loop_
_entity_poly.entity_id
_entity_poly.type
_entity_poly.pdbx_seq_one_letter_code
_entity_poly.pdbx_strand_id
1 'polypeptide(L)'
;MSFCRFSAGATVIGLCLLFATVRASAVVQIPQPLTLDAALAWADTYNPAVRAADIRIRRLGGEAIHADVAVPSNPRVELEAGRRDQPDGSATDIGIRISQQFWVAGQGGLNAAVAGHALSAARADAAYLRASIAARTRAAFLSVLVAEQAVATAERVVDTNEKLDDYAARRLEAGAGTRIETNAALLGLQRARAFAAAARDTATQARLQLKNLLAIDPARRLRIEGTLAFRRLQLPDESRLLERAVKKRGDLEAAAARVLAARTELSLARRELVPNLTVFGFYREEAGGRSDGGADITGGGIGFELPLLHRYEGEREIASAELSRARLDADNLQRDVRLQVLSALSAYRAARERADLLSDAVLDAAESTLELTRRSFAAGKVGAPAITSAQNNLVDIRRDYLDALAALVRAATDLERATGGLIVMDNTKADA
;
A
#
# COMPACT_ATOMS: atom_id res chain seq x y z
N MET A 1 71.78 29.28 7.11
CA MET A 1 72.25 30.33 6.18
C MET A 1 71.18 30.57 5.15
N SER A 2 70.67 31.80 5.10
CA SER A 2 69.70 32.29 4.12
C SER A 2 70.21 32.13 2.68
N PHE A 3 69.31 31.84 1.74
CA PHE A 3 68.93 32.69 0.60
C PHE A 3 68.23 31.81 -0.46
N CYS A 4 66.98 32.16 -0.81
CA CYS A 4 66.68 32.61 -2.17
C CYS A 4 65.22 33.11 -2.25
N ARG A 5 65.09 34.38 -2.64
CA ARG A 5 63.84 35.04 -3.02
C ARG A 5 63.47 34.63 -4.45
N PHE A 6 62.19 34.44 -4.74
CA PHE A 6 61.65 34.64 -6.08
C PHE A 6 60.33 35.41 -6.03
N SER A 7 60.19 36.30 -7.01
CA SER A 7 59.30 37.46 -7.05
C SER A 7 57.88 37.15 -7.52
N ALA A 8 57.01 38.10 -7.23
CA ALA A 8 55.62 38.22 -7.64
C ALA A 8 55.38 37.99 -9.15
N GLY A 9 54.34 37.21 -9.45
CA GLY A 9 53.67 37.13 -10.72
C GLY A 9 52.16 37.07 -10.47
N ALA A 10 51.45 38.13 -10.84
CA ALA A 10 50.01 38.23 -10.73
C ALA A 10 49.34 37.33 -11.77
N THR A 11 48.58 36.33 -11.32
CA THR A 11 47.66 35.56 -12.17
C THR A 11 46.25 35.75 -11.65
N VAL A 12 45.46 36.44 -12.47
CA VAL A 12 44.04 36.73 -12.32
C VAL A 12 43.27 35.41 -12.25
N ILE A 13 42.66 35.14 -11.10
CA ILE A 13 41.72 34.02 -10.92
C ILE A 13 40.40 34.47 -11.57
N GLY A 14 40.17 33.99 -12.79
CA GLY A 14 38.88 34.08 -13.46
C GLY A 14 37.87 33.19 -12.75
N LEU A 15 37.00 33.80 -11.94
CA LEU A 15 35.88 33.16 -11.27
C LEU A 15 34.85 32.70 -12.30
N CYS A 16 34.98 31.46 -12.79
CA CYS A 16 33.93 30.77 -13.55
C CYS A 16 32.76 30.47 -12.61
N LEU A 17 31.78 31.38 -12.54
CA LEU A 17 30.46 31.13 -11.99
C LEU A 17 29.74 30.11 -12.86
N LEU A 18 29.91 28.83 -12.53
CA LEU A 18 29.02 27.75 -12.93
C LEU A 18 27.62 28.09 -12.38
N PHE A 19 26.77 28.67 -13.23
CA PHE A 19 25.33 28.68 -13.02
C PHE A 19 24.86 27.23 -13.02
N ALA A 20 24.86 26.60 -11.84
CA ALA A 20 24.06 25.42 -11.60
C ALA A 20 22.60 25.82 -11.81
N THR A 21 22.08 25.59 -13.01
CA THR A 21 20.64 25.62 -13.23
C THR A 21 20.05 24.56 -12.33
N VAL A 22 19.59 24.98 -11.15
CA VAL A 22 18.68 24.21 -10.32
C VAL A 22 17.50 23.94 -11.22
N ARG A 23 17.46 22.76 -11.85
CA ARG A 23 16.23 22.25 -12.43
C ARG A 23 15.27 22.17 -11.26
N ALA A 24 14.42 23.18 -11.13
CA ALA A 24 13.28 23.13 -10.24
C ALA A 24 12.61 21.79 -10.55
N SER A 25 12.64 20.86 -9.60
CA SER A 25 11.91 19.60 -9.73
C SER A 25 10.52 19.98 -10.16
N ALA A 26 10.13 19.56 -11.38
CA ALA A 26 8.80 19.81 -11.87
C ALA A 26 7.85 19.34 -10.78
N VAL A 27 7.12 20.27 -10.17
CA VAL A 27 6.13 19.95 -9.15
C VAL A 27 5.14 19.06 -9.87
N VAL A 28 5.21 17.75 -9.66
CA VAL A 28 4.30 16.83 -10.31
C VAL A 28 2.91 17.15 -9.76
N GLN A 29 2.07 17.69 -10.63
CA GLN A 29 0.71 18.10 -10.27
C GLN A 29 -0.23 16.94 -10.57
N ILE A 30 -1.16 16.70 -9.64
CA ILE A 30 -2.23 15.73 -9.88
C ILE A 30 -3.09 16.19 -11.06
N PRO A 31 -3.42 15.30 -12.02
CA PRO A 31 -4.26 15.65 -13.16
C PRO A 31 -5.59 16.28 -12.72
N GLN A 32 -6.05 17.26 -13.48
CA GLN A 32 -7.34 17.94 -13.28
C GLN A 32 -8.02 18.11 -14.65
N PRO A 33 -9.31 17.73 -14.79
CA PRO A 33 -10.12 17.03 -13.80
C PRO A 33 -9.59 15.61 -13.51
N LEU A 34 -9.82 15.13 -12.29
CA LEU A 34 -9.36 13.81 -11.84
C LEU A 34 -10.37 12.75 -12.29
N THR A 35 -9.96 11.92 -13.24
CA THR A 35 -10.68 10.71 -13.66
C THR A 35 -10.28 9.51 -12.80
N LEU A 36 -11.05 8.41 -12.87
CA LEU A 36 -10.74 7.19 -12.12
C LEU A 36 -9.35 6.63 -12.50
N ASP A 37 -9.03 6.55 -13.79
CA ASP A 37 -7.75 6.01 -14.25
C ASP A 37 -6.58 6.88 -13.80
N ALA A 38 -6.73 8.21 -13.85
CA ALA A 38 -5.75 9.14 -13.34
C ALA A 38 -5.55 8.98 -11.82
N ALA A 39 -6.62 8.76 -11.06
CA ALA A 39 -6.54 8.50 -9.62
C ALA A 39 -5.82 7.18 -9.31
N LEU A 40 -6.09 6.11 -10.06
CA LEU A 40 -5.43 4.81 -9.90
C LEU A 40 -3.94 4.88 -10.22
N ALA A 41 -3.56 5.48 -11.35
CA ALA A 41 -2.17 5.67 -11.75
C ALA A 41 -1.41 6.55 -10.75
N TRP A 42 -2.05 7.62 -10.25
CA TRP A 42 -1.48 8.49 -9.23
C TRP A 42 -1.26 7.73 -7.92
N ALA A 43 -2.25 6.96 -7.45
CA ALA A 43 -2.13 6.18 -6.22
C ALA A 43 -1.02 5.12 -6.32
N ASP A 44 -0.90 4.41 -7.44
CA ASP A 44 0.17 3.42 -7.63
C ASP A 44 1.57 4.07 -7.53
N THR A 45 1.73 5.29 -8.04
CA THR A 45 3.02 5.98 -8.05
C THR A 45 3.34 6.67 -6.71
N TYR A 46 2.35 7.33 -6.10
CA TYR A 46 2.59 8.29 -5.01
C TYR A 46 2.12 7.82 -3.63
N ASN A 47 1.30 6.75 -3.54
CA ASN A 47 0.82 6.27 -2.25
C ASN A 47 2.00 5.82 -1.36
N PRO A 48 2.12 6.32 -0.11
CA PRO A 48 3.22 6.01 0.80
C PRO A 48 3.39 4.51 1.08
N ALA A 49 2.30 3.75 1.14
CA ALA A 49 2.37 2.31 1.39
C ALA A 49 3.01 1.56 0.21
N VAL A 50 2.65 1.94 -1.04
CA VAL A 50 3.26 1.36 -2.25
C VAL A 50 4.74 1.73 -2.32
N ARG A 51 5.08 3.01 -2.09
CA ARG A 51 6.48 3.47 -2.07
C ARG A 51 7.31 2.79 -0.97
N ALA A 52 6.73 2.56 0.21
CA ALA A 52 7.38 1.82 1.29
C ALA A 52 7.63 0.35 0.90
N ALA A 53 6.68 -0.29 0.21
CA ALA A 53 6.86 -1.63 -0.33
C ALA A 53 8.00 -1.68 -1.38
N ASP A 54 8.10 -0.69 -2.27
CA ASP A 54 9.20 -0.61 -3.24
C ASP A 54 10.56 -0.39 -2.57
N ILE A 55 10.64 0.44 -1.53
CA ILE A 55 11.86 0.59 -0.72
C ILE A 55 12.23 -0.73 -0.06
N ARG A 56 11.25 -1.47 0.49
CA ARG A 56 11.47 -2.79 1.09
C ARG A 56 11.99 -3.80 0.06
N ILE A 57 11.43 -3.83 -1.16
CA ILE A 57 11.92 -4.67 -2.25
C ILE A 57 13.36 -4.31 -2.61
N ARG A 58 13.70 -3.03 -2.71
CA ARG A 58 15.09 -2.60 -2.98
C ARG A 58 16.06 -3.02 -1.88
N ARG A 59 15.67 -2.88 -0.60
CA ARG A 59 16.47 -3.34 0.55
C ARG A 59 16.74 -4.84 0.47
N LEU A 60 15.68 -5.64 0.28
CA LEU A 60 15.79 -7.10 0.16
C LEU A 60 16.55 -7.52 -1.11
N GLY A 61 16.48 -6.71 -2.18
CA GLY A 61 17.32 -6.88 -3.36
C GLY A 61 18.80 -6.70 -3.05
N GLY A 62 19.15 -5.70 -2.24
CA GLY A 62 20.50 -5.50 -1.72
C GLY A 62 20.96 -6.67 -0.84
N GLU A 63 20.08 -7.20 0.02
CA GLU A 63 20.38 -8.38 0.84
C GLU A 63 20.57 -9.64 0.01
N ALA A 64 19.78 -9.83 -1.05
CA ALA A 64 19.97 -10.94 -1.98
C ALA A 64 21.30 -10.85 -2.74
N ILE A 65 21.69 -9.64 -3.19
CA ILE A 65 23.00 -9.40 -3.81
C ILE A 65 24.13 -9.67 -2.81
N HIS A 66 23.98 -9.22 -1.56
CA HIS A 66 24.99 -9.45 -0.53
C HIS A 66 25.13 -10.92 -0.13
N ALA A 67 24.02 -11.67 -0.14
CA ALA A 67 24.01 -13.09 0.17
C ALA A 67 24.58 -13.96 -0.96
N ASP A 68 24.53 -13.47 -2.21
CA ASP A 68 25.07 -14.12 -3.41
C ASP A 68 26.58 -13.86 -3.57
N VAL A 69 27.35 -14.21 -2.54
CA VAL A 69 28.82 -14.11 -2.53
C VAL A 69 29.47 -15.50 -2.51
N ALA A 70 30.46 -15.68 -3.38
CA ALA A 70 31.16 -16.96 -3.54
C ALA A 70 31.99 -17.36 -2.30
N VAL A 71 32.35 -16.39 -1.46
CA VAL A 71 33.13 -16.59 -0.23
C VAL A 71 32.49 -15.85 0.94
N PRO A 72 32.56 -16.39 2.18
CA PRO A 72 31.94 -15.81 3.37
C PRO A 72 32.53 -14.48 3.84
N SER A 73 33.77 -14.18 3.47
CA SER A 73 34.45 -12.95 3.89
C SER A 73 35.40 -12.46 2.81
N ASN A 74 35.77 -11.18 2.87
CA ASN A 74 36.86 -10.64 2.08
C ASN A 74 38.20 -11.22 2.54
N PRO A 75 39.23 -11.18 1.68
CA PRO A 75 40.57 -11.56 2.11
C PRO A 75 41.03 -10.64 3.24
N ARG A 76 41.58 -11.22 4.30
CA ARG A 76 42.20 -10.49 5.40
C ARG A 76 43.71 -10.42 5.20
N VAL A 77 44.23 -9.19 5.22
CA VAL A 77 45.67 -8.92 5.22
C VAL A 77 46.05 -8.44 6.61
N GLU A 78 46.97 -9.17 7.23
CA GLU A 78 47.51 -8.89 8.56
C GLU A 78 48.98 -8.50 8.40
N LEU A 79 49.36 -7.35 8.96
CA LEU A 79 50.74 -6.88 9.02
C LEU A 79 51.18 -6.94 10.49
N GLU A 80 52.24 -7.67 10.74
CA GLU A 80 52.81 -7.86 12.08
C GLU A 80 54.18 -7.17 12.14
N ALA A 81 54.46 -6.48 13.24
CA ALA A 81 55.79 -6.03 13.58
C ALA A 81 56.02 -6.27 15.07
N GLY A 82 57.11 -6.94 15.43
CA GLY A 82 57.39 -7.33 16.81
C GLY A 82 58.86 -7.17 17.14
N ARG A 83 59.17 -6.57 18.29
CA ARG A 83 60.54 -6.55 18.79
C ARG A 83 60.80 -7.80 19.62
N ARG A 84 61.86 -8.52 19.30
CA ARG A 84 62.37 -9.69 19.99
C ARG A 84 63.65 -9.32 20.71
N ASP A 85 63.62 -9.35 22.05
CA ASP A 85 64.81 -9.11 22.87
C ASP A 85 65.57 -10.44 23.04
N GLN A 86 66.87 -10.42 22.72
CA GLN A 86 67.79 -11.57 22.78
C GLN A 86 69.00 -11.23 23.65
N PRO A 87 69.76 -12.23 24.15
CA PRO A 87 70.91 -12.01 25.03
C PRO A 87 72.01 -11.09 24.45
N ASP A 88 72.06 -10.95 23.13
CA ASP A 88 73.06 -10.22 22.35
C ASP A 88 72.52 -8.93 21.68
N GLY A 89 71.23 -8.60 21.85
CA GLY A 89 70.62 -7.40 21.28
C GLY A 89 69.10 -7.47 21.15
N SER A 90 68.50 -6.50 20.47
CA SER A 90 67.07 -6.54 20.12
C SER A 90 66.90 -6.61 18.60
N ALA A 91 66.07 -7.54 18.16
CA ALA A 91 65.71 -7.80 16.78
C ALA A 91 64.28 -7.27 16.51
N THR A 92 64.00 -6.74 15.32
CA THR A 92 62.63 -6.44 14.88
C THR A 92 62.20 -7.41 13.80
N ASP A 93 61.17 -8.20 14.07
CA ASP A 93 60.55 -9.12 13.12
C ASP A 93 59.38 -8.39 12.42
N ILE A 94 59.26 -8.58 11.10
CA ILE A 94 58.15 -8.02 10.30
C ILE A 94 57.48 -9.17 9.55
N GLY A 95 56.15 -9.23 9.59
CA GLY A 95 55.36 -10.26 8.95
C GLY A 95 54.19 -9.71 8.14
N ILE A 96 53.84 -10.41 7.07
CA ILE A 96 52.59 -10.24 6.34
C ILE A 96 51.89 -11.59 6.23
N ARG A 97 50.59 -11.60 6.48
CA ARG A 97 49.74 -12.79 6.34
C ARG A 97 48.48 -12.43 5.55
N ILE A 98 48.15 -13.24 4.57
CA ILE A 98 46.90 -13.13 3.81
C ILE A 98 46.08 -14.38 4.09
N SER A 99 44.82 -14.22 4.47
CA SER A 99 43.89 -15.32 4.71
C SER A 99 42.56 -15.11 4.00
N GLN A 100 41.98 -16.19 3.51
CA GLN A 100 40.67 -16.20 2.84
C GLN A 100 39.87 -17.39 3.35
N GLN A 101 38.63 -17.13 3.75
CA GLN A 101 37.69 -18.16 4.18
C GLN A 101 36.81 -18.60 3.00
N PHE A 102 36.46 -19.88 2.92
CA PHE A 102 35.66 -20.49 1.87
C PHE A 102 34.52 -21.30 2.49
N TRP A 103 33.37 -21.28 1.82
CA TRP A 103 32.25 -22.16 2.13
C TRP A 103 32.64 -23.61 1.83
N VAL A 104 32.26 -24.54 2.70
CA VAL A 104 32.61 -25.97 2.53
C VAL A 104 31.36 -26.84 2.29
N ALA A 105 30.21 -26.48 2.87
CA ALA A 105 28.98 -27.27 2.81
C ALA A 105 27.88 -26.64 1.93
N GLY A 106 28.25 -25.82 0.93
CA GLY A 106 27.27 -25.10 0.11
C GLY A 106 26.41 -24.12 0.91
N GLN A 107 26.92 -23.62 2.04
CA GLN A 107 26.25 -22.61 2.88
C GLN A 107 25.97 -21.33 2.10
N GLY A 108 26.90 -20.87 1.25
CA GLY A 108 26.71 -19.69 0.41
C GLY A 108 25.46 -19.77 -0.49
N GLY A 109 25.25 -20.91 -1.16
CA GLY A 109 24.06 -21.10 -1.99
C GLY A 109 22.75 -21.14 -1.20
N LEU A 110 22.76 -21.70 0.02
CA LEU A 110 21.60 -21.66 0.90
C LEU A 110 21.32 -20.24 1.42
N ASN A 111 22.37 -19.50 1.80
CA ASN A 111 22.25 -18.11 2.23
C ASN A 111 21.66 -17.22 1.12
N ALA A 112 22.17 -17.36 -0.10
CA ALA A 112 21.61 -16.70 -1.29
C ALA A 112 20.13 -17.08 -1.52
N ALA A 113 19.78 -18.37 -1.37
CA ALA A 113 18.42 -18.85 -1.54
C ALA A 113 17.45 -18.30 -0.47
N VAL A 114 17.86 -18.21 0.80
CA VAL A 114 17.07 -17.57 1.88
C VAL A 114 16.73 -16.13 1.49
N ALA A 115 17.75 -15.34 1.15
CA ALA A 115 17.56 -13.94 0.78
C ALA A 115 16.70 -13.80 -0.49
N GLY A 116 16.88 -14.68 -1.47
CA GLY A 116 16.06 -14.76 -2.68
C GLY A 116 14.58 -15.05 -2.39
N HIS A 117 14.29 -16.01 -1.50
CA HIS A 117 12.92 -16.31 -1.07
C HIS A 117 12.29 -15.14 -0.29
N ALA A 118 13.04 -14.46 0.57
CA ALA A 118 12.59 -13.27 1.28
C ALA A 118 12.25 -12.11 0.32
N LEU A 119 13.07 -11.91 -0.72
CA LEU A 119 12.80 -10.94 -1.79
C LEU A 119 11.54 -11.32 -2.59
N SER A 120 11.38 -12.60 -2.93
CA SER A 120 10.18 -13.11 -3.61
C SER A 120 8.92 -12.85 -2.79
N ALA A 121 8.97 -13.11 -1.48
CA ALA A 121 7.86 -12.84 -0.58
C ALA A 121 7.48 -11.35 -0.58
N ALA A 122 8.47 -10.45 -0.49
CA ALA A 122 8.21 -9.01 -0.50
C ALA A 122 7.64 -8.50 -1.83
N ARG A 123 8.04 -9.09 -2.96
CA ARG A 123 7.45 -8.77 -4.28
C ARG A 123 5.98 -9.19 -4.35
N ALA A 124 5.66 -10.38 -3.87
CA ALA A 124 4.30 -10.90 -3.86
C ALA A 124 3.39 -10.12 -2.88
N ASP A 125 3.90 -9.73 -1.70
CA ASP A 125 3.22 -8.80 -0.79
C ASP A 125 2.91 -7.46 -1.46
N ALA A 126 3.89 -6.90 -2.18
CA ALA A 126 3.73 -5.61 -2.86
C ALA A 126 2.70 -5.70 -4.00
N ALA A 127 2.66 -6.82 -4.73
CA ALA A 127 1.65 -7.05 -5.77
C ALA A 127 0.23 -7.06 -5.16
N TYR A 128 0.02 -7.77 -4.05
CA TYR A 128 -1.25 -7.76 -3.33
C TYR A 128 -1.58 -6.37 -2.76
N LEU A 129 -0.59 -5.67 -2.19
CA LEU A 129 -0.76 -4.31 -1.69
C LEU A 129 -1.21 -3.35 -2.79
N ARG A 130 -0.60 -3.40 -3.98
CA ARG A 130 -1.00 -2.57 -5.13
C ARG A 130 -2.43 -2.83 -5.55
N ALA A 131 -2.83 -4.10 -5.71
CA ALA A 131 -4.21 -4.47 -6.04
C ALA A 131 -5.20 -3.94 -4.97
N SER A 132 -4.84 -4.07 -3.70
CA SER A 132 -5.60 -3.56 -2.57
C SER A 132 -5.73 -2.03 -2.54
N ILE A 133 -4.65 -1.30 -2.84
CA ILE A 133 -4.67 0.17 -2.94
C ILE A 133 -5.48 0.61 -4.15
N ALA A 134 -5.36 -0.06 -5.30
CA ALA A 134 -6.17 0.21 -6.48
C ALA A 134 -7.67 0.08 -6.18
N ALA A 135 -8.07 -1.04 -5.55
CA ALA A 135 -9.47 -1.27 -5.14
C ALA A 135 -9.97 -0.18 -4.19
N ARG A 136 -9.20 0.18 -3.16
CA ARG A 136 -9.57 1.24 -2.20
C ARG A 136 -9.66 2.63 -2.85
N THR A 137 -8.75 2.94 -3.77
CA THR A 137 -8.76 4.21 -4.51
C THR A 137 -10.01 4.31 -5.39
N ARG A 138 -10.36 3.22 -6.07
CA ARG A 138 -11.62 3.15 -6.84
C ARG A 138 -12.84 3.32 -5.94
N ALA A 139 -12.87 2.63 -4.80
CA ALA A 139 -13.95 2.76 -3.82
C ALA A 139 -14.12 4.21 -3.34
N ALA A 140 -13.02 4.86 -2.96
CA ALA A 140 -13.03 6.23 -2.50
C ALA A 140 -13.47 7.20 -3.61
N PHE A 141 -13.00 6.99 -4.84
CA PHE A 141 -13.42 7.78 -6.01
C PHE A 141 -14.94 7.69 -6.24
N LEU A 142 -15.48 6.47 -6.28
CA LEU A 142 -16.91 6.23 -6.45
C LEU A 142 -17.72 6.76 -5.27
N SER A 143 -17.19 6.67 -4.05
CA SER A 143 -17.84 7.20 -2.85
C SER A 143 -17.97 8.73 -2.90
N VAL A 144 -17.00 9.43 -3.50
CA VAL A 144 -17.15 10.88 -3.73
C VAL A 144 -18.28 11.15 -4.73
N LEU A 145 -18.33 10.42 -5.85
CA LEU A 145 -19.41 10.62 -6.83
C LEU A 145 -20.80 10.36 -6.22
N VAL A 146 -20.96 9.29 -5.42
CA VAL A 146 -22.21 8.99 -4.71
C VAL A 146 -22.56 10.13 -3.74
N ALA A 147 -21.59 10.63 -2.98
CA ALA A 147 -21.82 11.70 -2.02
C ALA A 147 -22.15 13.04 -2.69
N GLU A 148 -21.58 13.35 -3.85
CA GLU A 148 -21.92 14.53 -4.65
C GLU A 148 -23.37 14.46 -5.16
N GLN A 149 -23.80 13.29 -5.62
CA GLN A 149 -25.20 13.06 -6.00
C GLN A 149 -26.15 13.19 -4.81
N ALA A 150 -25.72 12.78 -3.61
CA ALA A 150 -26.45 12.97 -2.37
C ALA A 150 -26.62 14.45 -2.02
N VAL A 151 -25.55 15.26 -2.14
CA VAL A 151 -25.60 16.71 -1.93
C VAL A 151 -26.56 17.38 -2.92
N ALA A 152 -26.41 17.11 -4.22
CA ALA A 152 -27.29 17.67 -5.24
C ALA A 152 -28.77 17.28 -5.04
N THR A 153 -29.01 16.07 -4.52
CA THR A 153 -30.33 15.62 -4.11
C THR A 153 -30.87 16.40 -2.92
N ALA A 154 -30.07 16.53 -1.86
CA ALA A 154 -30.48 17.21 -0.64
C ALA A 154 -30.76 18.70 -0.87
N GLU A 155 -29.99 19.35 -1.74
CA GLU A 155 -30.20 20.75 -2.11
C GLU A 155 -31.52 20.96 -2.86
N ARG A 156 -31.92 20.05 -3.76
CA ARG A 156 -33.24 20.08 -4.42
C ARG A 156 -34.40 19.91 -3.42
N VAL A 157 -34.19 19.13 -2.36
CA VAL A 157 -35.17 18.93 -1.28
C VAL A 157 -35.31 20.20 -0.44
N VAL A 158 -34.22 20.90 -0.15
CA VAL A 158 -34.24 22.21 0.52
C VAL A 158 -35.00 23.23 -0.31
N ASP A 159 -34.65 23.43 -1.58
CA ASP A 159 -35.34 24.39 -2.49
C ASP A 159 -36.85 24.11 -2.57
N THR A 160 -37.23 22.83 -2.60
CA THR A 160 -38.63 22.42 -2.60
C THR A 160 -39.35 22.80 -1.30
N ASN A 161 -38.71 22.57 -0.13
CA ASN A 161 -39.33 22.86 1.16
C ASN A 161 -39.38 24.36 1.45
N GLU A 162 -38.44 25.15 0.93
CA GLU A 162 -38.49 26.62 1.02
C GLU A 162 -39.72 27.18 0.30
N LYS A 163 -40.05 26.65 -0.89
CA LYS A 163 -41.27 27.04 -1.63
C LYS A 163 -42.55 26.67 -0.90
N LEU A 164 -42.57 25.54 -0.18
CA LEU A 164 -43.72 25.12 0.61
C LEU A 164 -43.91 25.97 1.87
N ASP A 165 -42.82 26.33 2.54
CA ASP A 165 -42.83 27.21 3.71
C ASP A 165 -43.37 28.60 3.34
N ASP A 166 -42.87 29.20 2.26
CA ASP A 166 -43.37 30.49 1.72
C ASP A 166 -44.85 30.39 1.34
N TYR A 167 -45.27 29.31 0.67
CA TYR A 167 -46.68 29.12 0.31
C TYR A 167 -47.59 29.00 1.54
N ALA A 168 -47.18 28.25 2.56
CA ALA A 168 -47.94 28.08 3.79
C ALA A 168 -48.07 29.40 4.56
N ALA A 169 -46.98 30.18 4.64
CA ALA A 169 -46.97 31.50 5.27
C ALA A 169 -47.95 32.47 4.60
N ARG A 170 -47.93 32.56 3.25
CA ARG A 170 -48.86 33.43 2.49
C ARG A 170 -50.32 33.04 2.67
N ARG A 171 -50.64 31.75 2.76
CA ARG A 171 -52.02 31.30 3.02
C ARG A 171 -52.49 31.65 4.42
N LEU A 172 -51.61 31.55 5.42
CA LEU A 172 -51.93 31.96 6.79
C LEU A 172 -52.21 33.48 6.84
N GLU A 173 -51.39 34.30 6.20
CA GLU A 173 -51.59 35.75 6.10
C GLU A 173 -52.90 36.12 5.39
N ALA A 174 -53.27 35.38 4.35
CA ALA A 174 -54.53 35.54 3.64
C ALA A 174 -55.75 34.97 4.40
N GLY A 175 -55.58 34.44 5.61
CA GLY A 175 -56.64 33.81 6.40
C GLY A 175 -57.15 32.47 5.84
N ALA A 176 -56.51 31.95 4.78
CA ALA A 176 -56.91 30.75 4.06
C ALA A 176 -56.13 29.50 4.53
N GLY A 177 -55.18 29.63 5.46
CA GLY A 177 -54.34 28.55 5.99
C GLY A 177 -54.32 28.51 7.52
N THR A 178 -53.76 27.44 8.08
CA THR A 178 -53.70 27.27 9.54
C THR A 178 -52.28 27.39 10.09
N ARG A 179 -52.15 27.76 11.38
CA ARG A 179 -50.85 27.72 12.08
C ARG A 179 -50.23 26.33 12.10
N ILE A 180 -51.05 25.28 12.07
CA ILE A 180 -50.59 23.89 12.01
C ILE A 180 -49.87 23.63 10.67
N GLU A 181 -50.47 24.06 9.55
CA GLU A 181 -49.85 23.94 8.22
C GLU A 181 -48.53 24.70 8.12
N THR A 182 -48.48 25.92 8.65
CA THR A 182 -47.25 26.75 8.65
C THR A 182 -46.16 26.10 9.49
N ASN A 183 -46.48 25.64 10.71
CA ASN A 183 -45.51 24.95 11.56
C ASN A 183 -45.01 23.64 10.91
N ALA A 184 -45.89 22.89 10.23
CA ALA A 184 -45.51 21.66 9.54
C ALA A 184 -44.54 21.93 8.38
N ALA A 185 -44.78 22.99 7.59
CA ALA A 185 -43.89 23.40 6.50
C ALA A 185 -42.51 23.85 7.03
N LEU A 186 -42.49 24.65 8.09
CA LEU A 186 -41.25 25.08 8.75
C LEU A 186 -40.44 23.87 9.27
N LEU A 187 -41.09 22.91 9.93
CA LEU A 187 -40.44 21.69 10.40
C LEU A 187 -39.88 20.86 9.23
N GLY A 188 -40.60 20.77 8.10
CA GLY A 188 -40.13 20.13 6.87
C GLY A 188 -38.86 20.80 6.32
N LEU A 189 -38.84 22.13 6.28
CA LEU A 189 -37.67 22.90 5.85
C LEU A 189 -36.45 22.67 6.76
N GLN A 190 -36.63 22.70 8.09
CA GLN A 190 -35.52 22.46 9.01
C GLN A 190 -34.96 21.03 8.87
N ARG A 191 -35.82 20.03 8.64
CA ARG A 191 -35.39 18.66 8.34
C ARG A 191 -34.62 18.56 7.03
N ALA A 192 -35.09 19.24 5.97
CA ALA A 192 -34.40 19.28 4.68
C ALA A 192 -33.01 19.91 4.80
N ARG A 193 -32.89 21.01 5.55
CA ARG A 193 -31.59 21.67 5.82
C ARG A 193 -30.64 20.78 6.61
N ALA A 194 -31.14 20.06 7.62
CA ALA A 194 -30.35 19.08 8.36
C ALA A 194 -29.85 17.94 7.46
N PHE A 195 -30.70 17.43 6.56
CA PHE A 195 -30.32 16.40 5.58
C PHE A 195 -29.24 16.91 4.62
N ALA A 196 -29.35 18.15 4.11
CA ALA A 196 -28.33 18.75 3.26
C ALA A 196 -27.00 18.99 3.98
N ALA A 197 -27.04 19.39 5.26
CA ALA A 197 -25.83 19.52 6.07
C ALA A 197 -25.10 18.17 6.24
N ALA A 198 -25.85 17.10 6.53
CA ALA A 198 -25.30 15.74 6.65
C ALA A 198 -24.71 15.22 5.33
N ALA A 199 -25.38 15.48 4.19
CA ALA A 199 -24.88 15.11 2.87
C ALA A 199 -23.56 15.84 2.54
N ARG A 200 -23.45 17.13 2.86
CA ARG A 200 -22.23 17.93 2.63
C ARG A 200 -21.06 17.45 3.49
N ASP A 201 -21.32 17.09 4.74
CA ASP A 201 -20.28 16.49 5.59
C ASP A 201 -19.82 15.15 5.00
N THR A 202 -20.75 14.26 4.61
CA THR A 202 -20.43 12.98 3.96
C THR A 202 -19.57 13.16 2.71
N ALA A 203 -19.90 14.12 1.85
CA ALA A 203 -19.10 14.46 0.66
C ALA A 203 -17.72 15.00 1.02
N THR A 204 -17.61 15.78 2.09
CA THR A 204 -16.34 16.27 2.62
C THR A 204 -15.47 15.11 3.11
N GLN A 205 -16.04 14.18 3.89
CA GLN A 205 -15.32 13.00 4.39
C GLN A 205 -14.88 12.07 3.24
N ALA A 206 -15.75 11.81 2.27
CA ALA A 206 -15.39 10.99 1.09
C ALA A 206 -14.21 11.61 0.31
N ARG A 207 -14.20 12.94 0.15
CA ARG A 207 -13.10 13.66 -0.50
C ARG A 207 -11.80 13.59 0.31
N LEU A 208 -11.87 13.69 1.63
CA LEU A 208 -10.70 13.55 2.50
C LEU A 208 -10.12 12.14 2.43
N GLN A 209 -10.96 11.10 2.42
CA GLN A 209 -10.52 9.71 2.26
C GLN A 209 -9.83 9.48 0.92
N LEU A 210 -10.37 10.01 -0.17
CA LEU A 210 -9.72 9.95 -1.50
C LEU A 210 -8.36 10.67 -1.49
N LYS A 211 -8.31 11.89 -0.94
CA LYS A 211 -7.06 12.67 -0.84
C LYS A 211 -5.98 11.94 -0.03
N ASN A 212 -6.37 11.26 1.05
CA ASN A 212 -5.46 10.45 1.86
C ASN A 212 -4.85 9.29 1.05
N LEU A 213 -5.66 8.57 0.26
CA LEU A 213 -5.16 7.50 -0.61
C LEU A 213 -4.26 8.02 -1.74
N LEU A 214 -4.53 9.21 -2.25
CA LEU A 214 -3.73 9.89 -3.27
C LEU A 214 -2.48 10.58 -2.69
N ALA A 215 -2.34 10.60 -1.36
CA ALA A 215 -1.23 11.23 -0.66
C ALA A 215 -1.00 12.70 -1.04
N ILE A 216 -2.10 13.44 -1.16
CA ILE A 216 -2.09 14.87 -1.45
C ILE A 216 -2.58 15.69 -0.25
N ASP A 217 -2.26 16.97 -0.25
CA ASP A 217 -2.71 17.92 0.77
C ASP A 217 -4.25 17.91 0.92
N PRO A 218 -4.79 17.67 2.14
CA PRO A 218 -6.21 17.76 2.44
C PRO A 218 -6.87 19.07 2.01
N ALA A 219 -6.16 20.19 2.01
CA ALA A 219 -6.67 21.51 1.61
C ALA A 219 -6.74 21.69 0.09
N ARG A 220 -6.05 20.85 -0.70
CA ARG A 220 -6.03 20.97 -2.16
C ARG A 220 -7.42 20.77 -2.75
N ARG A 221 -7.85 21.67 -3.66
CA ARG A 221 -9.10 21.50 -4.39
C ARG A 221 -8.94 20.42 -5.47
N LEU A 222 -9.93 19.54 -5.58
CA LEU A 222 -10.02 18.50 -6.61
C LEU A 222 -11.32 18.64 -7.37
N ARG A 223 -11.23 18.83 -8.69
CA ARG A 223 -12.32 18.61 -9.63
C ARG A 223 -12.32 17.14 -10.00
N ILE A 224 -13.40 16.44 -9.71
CA ILE A 224 -13.55 15.01 -10.03
C ILE A 224 -14.50 14.92 -11.21
N GLU A 225 -14.14 14.10 -12.19
CA GLU A 225 -14.97 13.84 -13.36
C GLU A 225 -15.15 12.34 -13.52
N GLY A 226 -16.40 11.91 -13.53
CA GLY A 226 -16.77 10.52 -13.72
C GLY A 226 -18.27 10.34 -13.66
N THR A 227 -18.76 9.27 -14.27
CA THR A 227 -20.16 8.86 -14.20
C THR A 227 -20.34 7.79 -13.14
N LEU A 228 -21.47 7.81 -12.43
CA LEU A 228 -21.89 6.70 -11.57
C LEU A 228 -22.53 5.62 -12.44
N ALA A 229 -21.73 4.67 -12.93
CA ALA A 229 -22.23 3.54 -13.72
C ALA A 229 -21.77 2.22 -13.09
N PHE A 230 -22.65 1.59 -12.30
CA PHE A 230 -22.34 0.32 -11.65
C PHE A 230 -22.66 -0.85 -12.57
N ARG A 231 -21.71 -1.19 -13.45
CA ARG A 231 -21.81 -2.41 -14.27
C ARG A 231 -21.86 -3.64 -13.36
N ARG A 232 -22.76 -4.58 -13.66
CA ARG A 232 -22.82 -5.86 -12.96
C ARG A 232 -21.51 -6.61 -13.22
N LEU A 233 -20.85 -7.05 -12.14
CA LEU A 233 -19.63 -7.85 -12.26
C LEU A 233 -19.99 -9.20 -12.88
N GLN A 234 -19.24 -9.61 -13.90
CA GLN A 234 -19.34 -10.95 -14.44
C GLN A 234 -18.58 -11.91 -13.51
N LEU A 235 -19.32 -12.51 -12.59
CA LEU A 235 -18.76 -13.43 -11.60
C LEU A 235 -18.74 -14.86 -12.17
N PRO A 236 -17.60 -15.57 -12.08
CA PRO A 236 -17.57 -17.02 -12.26
C PRO A 236 -18.45 -17.72 -11.22
N ASP A 237 -18.71 -19.01 -11.44
CA ASP A 237 -19.22 -19.88 -10.39
C ASP A 237 -18.37 -19.77 -9.11
N GLU A 238 -19.02 -19.87 -7.96
CA GLU A 238 -18.41 -19.69 -6.64
C GLU A 238 -17.18 -20.59 -6.43
N SER A 239 -17.27 -21.86 -6.84
CA SER A 239 -16.18 -22.82 -6.70
C SER A 239 -14.97 -22.42 -7.54
N ARG A 240 -15.23 -21.98 -8.78
CA ARG A 240 -14.18 -21.48 -9.69
C ARG A 240 -13.58 -20.16 -9.19
N LEU A 241 -14.39 -19.30 -8.59
CA LEU A 241 -13.92 -18.04 -8.02
C LEU A 241 -12.96 -18.29 -6.85
N LEU A 242 -13.34 -19.18 -5.93
CA LEU A 242 -12.50 -19.58 -4.80
C LEU A 242 -11.18 -20.18 -5.25
N GLU A 243 -11.22 -21.12 -6.20
CA GLU A 243 -10.00 -21.76 -6.74
C GLU A 243 -9.05 -20.71 -7.33
N ARG A 244 -9.57 -19.78 -8.14
CA ARG A 244 -8.77 -18.73 -8.77
C ARG A 244 -8.24 -17.72 -7.75
N ALA A 245 -9.05 -17.36 -6.75
CA ALA A 245 -8.65 -16.42 -5.70
C ALA A 245 -7.48 -16.98 -4.87
N VAL A 246 -7.56 -18.25 -4.46
CA VAL A 246 -6.47 -18.93 -3.74
C VAL A 246 -5.20 -19.03 -4.60
N LYS A 247 -5.34 -19.30 -5.90
CA LYS A 247 -4.18 -19.43 -6.81
C LYS A 247 -3.50 -18.11 -7.17
N LYS A 248 -4.21 -16.99 -7.19
CA LYS A 248 -3.69 -15.69 -7.70
C LYS A 248 -3.35 -14.66 -6.62
N ARG A 249 -3.77 -14.88 -5.37
CA ARG A 249 -3.54 -13.91 -4.30
C ARG A 249 -2.06 -13.82 -3.94
N GLY A 250 -1.49 -12.62 -4.11
CA GLY A 250 -0.07 -12.37 -3.87
C GLY A 250 0.35 -12.54 -2.40
N ASP A 251 -0.55 -12.37 -1.43
CA ASP A 251 -0.23 -12.60 -0.02
C ASP A 251 -0.09 -14.10 0.32
N LEU A 252 -0.84 -14.98 -0.35
CA LEU A 252 -0.63 -16.43 -0.26
C LEU A 252 0.68 -16.87 -0.93
N GLU A 253 1.01 -16.29 -2.08
CA GLU A 253 2.31 -16.51 -2.73
C GLU A 253 3.46 -16.03 -1.83
N ALA A 254 3.29 -14.88 -1.17
CA ALA A 254 4.25 -14.37 -0.20
C ALA A 254 4.40 -15.31 1.01
N ALA A 255 3.30 -15.84 1.55
CA ALA A 255 3.35 -16.81 2.63
C ALA A 255 4.09 -18.10 2.22
N ALA A 256 3.83 -18.63 1.03
CA ALA A 256 4.55 -19.78 0.49
C ALA A 256 6.05 -19.50 0.35
N ALA A 257 6.43 -18.31 -0.15
CA ALA A 257 7.83 -17.91 -0.24
C ALA A 257 8.51 -17.77 1.13
N ARG A 258 7.79 -17.30 2.18
CA ARG A 258 8.31 -17.28 3.55
C ARG A 258 8.51 -18.68 4.13
N VAL A 259 7.63 -19.63 3.84
CA VAL A 259 7.81 -21.04 4.23
C VAL A 259 9.06 -21.63 3.56
N LEU A 260 9.30 -21.32 2.29
CA LEU A 260 10.53 -21.73 1.59
C LEU A 260 11.78 -21.09 2.18
N ALA A 261 11.73 -19.80 2.52
CA ALA A 261 12.82 -19.12 3.21
C ALA A 261 13.15 -19.81 4.54
N ALA A 262 12.16 -20.01 5.43
CA ALA A 262 12.34 -20.66 6.72
C ALA A 262 12.83 -22.12 6.61
N ARG A 263 12.37 -22.85 5.58
CA ARG A 263 12.86 -24.21 5.31
C ARG A 263 14.33 -24.22 4.90
N THR A 264 14.72 -23.24 4.10
CA THR A 264 16.10 -23.09 3.63
C THR A 264 17.01 -22.62 4.77
N GLU A 265 16.51 -21.74 5.64
CA GLU A 265 17.17 -21.31 6.87
C GLU A 265 17.47 -22.49 7.80
N LEU A 266 16.48 -23.36 8.04
CA LEU A 266 16.71 -24.60 8.81
C LEU A 266 17.75 -25.51 8.14
N SER A 267 17.80 -25.53 6.81
CA SER A 267 18.81 -26.29 6.08
C SER A 267 20.20 -25.65 6.23
N LEU A 268 20.29 -24.32 6.29
CA LEU A 268 21.52 -23.57 6.52
C LEU A 268 22.04 -23.79 7.95
N ALA A 269 21.19 -23.63 8.97
CA ALA A 269 21.53 -23.86 10.37
C ALA A 269 22.03 -25.30 10.62
N ARG A 270 21.50 -26.30 9.92
CA ARG A 270 22.01 -27.68 9.98
C ARG A 270 23.42 -27.83 9.41
N ARG A 271 23.82 -26.97 8.47
CA ARG A 271 25.13 -27.00 7.82
C ARG A 271 26.18 -26.13 8.51
N GLU A 272 25.81 -25.35 9.52
CA GLU A 272 26.75 -24.60 10.36
C GLU A 272 27.67 -25.52 11.18
N LEU A 273 27.26 -26.77 11.42
CA LEU A 273 28.14 -27.79 12.02
C LEU A 273 29.35 -28.14 11.14
N VAL A 274 29.31 -27.87 9.84
CA VAL A 274 30.45 -28.07 8.94
C VAL A 274 31.25 -26.78 8.88
N PRO A 275 32.46 -26.73 9.46
CA PRO A 275 33.21 -25.49 9.54
C PRO A 275 33.71 -25.04 8.18
N ASN A 276 33.77 -23.73 8.02
CA ASN A 276 34.36 -23.10 6.84
C ASN A 276 35.88 -23.34 6.80
N LEU A 277 36.43 -23.41 5.59
CA LEU A 277 37.85 -23.59 5.34
C LEU A 277 38.52 -22.22 5.26
N THR A 278 39.54 -21.97 6.07
CA THR A 278 40.43 -20.82 5.92
C THR A 278 41.73 -21.26 5.27
N VAL A 279 42.07 -20.68 4.13
CA VAL A 279 43.39 -20.84 3.49
C VAL A 279 44.20 -19.59 3.77
N PHE A 280 45.47 -19.76 4.15
CA PHE A 280 46.34 -18.62 4.40
C PHE A 280 47.76 -18.84 3.87
N GLY A 281 48.42 -17.74 3.54
CA GLY A 281 49.84 -17.66 3.25
C GLY A 281 50.47 -16.57 4.12
N PHE A 282 51.72 -16.75 4.50
CA PHE A 282 52.47 -15.74 5.25
C PHE A 282 53.92 -15.68 4.83
N TYR A 283 54.48 -14.48 5.00
CA TYR A 283 55.90 -14.19 4.91
C TYR A 283 56.31 -13.47 6.19
N ARG A 284 57.42 -13.89 6.80
CA ARG A 284 58.00 -13.24 7.97
C ARG A 284 59.50 -13.12 7.78
N GLU A 285 60.02 -11.92 8.00
CA GLU A 285 61.44 -11.63 8.03
C GLU A 285 61.86 -11.49 9.49
N GLU A 286 62.80 -12.34 9.93
CA GLU A 286 63.46 -12.20 11.24
C GLU A 286 64.63 -11.21 11.14
N ALA A 287 64.87 -10.44 12.20
CA ALA A 287 65.85 -9.34 12.13
C ALA A 287 67.28 -9.80 11.78
N GLY A 288 67.96 -8.97 10.99
CA GLY A 288 69.29 -9.22 10.41
C GLY A 288 69.23 -9.68 8.95
N GLY A 289 68.06 -10.16 8.50
CA GLY A 289 67.91 -10.75 7.17
C GLY A 289 68.89 -11.90 6.92
N ARG A 290 68.88 -12.47 5.72
CA ARG A 290 69.77 -13.58 5.34
C ARG A 290 71.28 -13.24 5.46
N SER A 291 71.61 -11.96 5.60
CA SER A 291 72.96 -11.38 5.62
C SER A 291 73.57 -11.22 7.02
N ASP A 292 72.79 -10.92 8.06
CA ASP A 292 73.26 -10.76 9.46
C ASP A 292 72.77 -11.89 10.38
N GLY A 293 72.44 -13.07 9.82
CA GLY A 293 72.07 -14.27 10.59
C GLY A 293 70.56 -14.45 10.86
N GLY A 294 69.70 -13.61 10.28
CA GLY A 294 68.25 -13.78 10.27
C GLY A 294 67.76 -14.76 9.19
N ALA A 295 66.49 -15.16 9.29
CA ALA A 295 65.85 -16.08 8.34
C ALA A 295 64.54 -15.50 7.77
N ASP A 296 64.31 -15.77 6.48
CA ASP A 296 63.03 -15.50 5.83
C ASP A 296 62.15 -16.75 5.91
N ILE A 297 60.99 -16.61 6.55
CA ILE A 297 60.03 -17.70 6.73
C ILE A 297 58.84 -17.42 5.82
N THR A 298 58.72 -18.21 4.75
CA THR A 298 57.52 -18.23 3.90
C THR A 298 56.78 -19.54 4.13
N GLY A 299 55.46 -19.45 4.30
CA GLY A 299 54.64 -20.63 4.50
C GLY A 299 53.19 -20.39 4.17
N GLY A 300 52.40 -21.44 4.30
CA GLY A 300 50.96 -21.39 4.15
C GLY A 300 50.31 -22.52 4.91
N GLY A 301 48.99 -22.48 4.99
CA GLY A 301 48.24 -23.50 5.70
C GLY A 301 46.76 -23.39 5.47
N ILE A 302 46.06 -24.38 6.03
CA ILE A 302 44.61 -24.45 6.08
C ILE A 302 44.17 -24.50 7.54
N GLY A 303 43.00 -23.94 7.83
CA GLY A 303 42.42 -23.92 9.17
C GLY A 303 40.91 -24.10 9.12
N PHE A 304 40.37 -24.75 10.15
CA PHE A 304 38.93 -24.96 10.34
C PHE A 304 38.58 -24.70 11.81
N GLU A 305 37.45 -24.07 12.06
CA GLU A 305 36.96 -23.82 13.42
C GLU A 305 36.11 -25.01 13.89
N LEU A 306 36.66 -25.93 14.67
CA LEU A 306 35.92 -27.12 15.09
C LEU A 306 34.86 -26.76 16.16
N PRO A 307 33.55 -27.03 15.92
CA PRO A 307 32.47 -26.70 16.85
C PRO A 307 32.41 -27.68 18.03
N LEU A 308 33.40 -27.61 18.93
CA LEU A 308 33.51 -28.49 20.10
C LEU A 308 32.59 -28.04 21.24
N LEU A 309 32.54 -26.73 21.49
CA LEU A 309 31.80 -26.10 22.59
C LEU A 309 30.42 -25.56 22.14
N HIS A 310 30.32 -25.07 20.90
CA HIS A 310 29.09 -24.53 20.33
C HIS A 310 28.65 -25.39 19.15
N ARG A 311 27.59 -26.18 19.34
CA ARG A 311 27.08 -27.16 18.35
C ARG A 311 25.84 -26.68 17.58
N TYR A 312 25.55 -25.39 17.64
CA TYR A 312 24.43 -24.74 16.95
C TYR A 312 23.04 -25.35 17.23
N GLU A 313 22.84 -25.97 18.40
CA GLU A 313 21.57 -26.64 18.74
C GLU A 313 20.43 -25.64 18.91
N GLY A 314 20.71 -24.48 19.53
CA GLY A 314 19.72 -23.42 19.71
C GLY A 314 19.30 -22.77 18.39
N GLU A 315 20.26 -22.47 17.52
CA GLU A 315 20.05 -21.88 16.19
C GLU A 315 19.20 -22.80 15.31
N ARG A 316 19.45 -24.11 15.38
CA ARG A 316 18.63 -25.12 14.70
C ARG A 316 17.21 -25.19 15.26
N GLU A 317 17.05 -25.10 16.58
CA GLU A 317 15.73 -25.12 17.22
C GLU A 317 14.94 -23.85 16.86
N ILE A 318 15.59 -22.67 16.87
CA ILE A 318 15.00 -21.41 16.41
C ILE A 318 14.53 -21.53 14.96
N ALA A 319 15.38 -22.01 14.06
CA ALA A 319 15.01 -22.17 12.64
C ALA A 319 13.89 -23.21 12.43
N SER A 320 13.84 -24.26 13.26
CA SER A 320 12.78 -25.28 13.25
C SER A 320 11.44 -24.70 13.71
N ALA A 321 11.46 -23.90 14.78
CA ALA A 321 10.30 -23.20 15.29
C ALA A 321 9.78 -22.16 14.29
N GLU A 322 10.66 -21.38 13.66
CA GLU A 322 10.28 -20.40 12.62
C GLU A 322 9.68 -21.07 11.38
N LEU A 323 10.17 -22.24 10.95
CA LEU A 323 9.54 -23.02 9.88
C LEU A 323 8.13 -23.48 10.29
N SER A 324 7.97 -23.95 11.52
CA SER A 324 6.68 -24.41 12.05
C SER A 324 5.67 -23.26 12.10
N ARG A 325 6.12 -22.08 12.58
CA ARG A 325 5.35 -20.84 12.59
C ARG A 325 4.94 -20.41 11.17
N ALA A 326 5.88 -20.34 10.24
CA ALA A 326 5.61 -19.92 8.86
C ALA A 326 4.56 -20.82 8.17
N ARG A 327 4.57 -22.13 8.47
CA ARG A 327 3.55 -23.07 7.97
C ARG A 327 2.17 -22.78 8.58
N LEU A 328 2.10 -22.60 9.89
CA LEU A 328 0.84 -22.27 10.57
C LEU A 328 0.27 -20.94 10.07
N ASP A 329 1.13 -19.93 9.88
CA ASP A 329 0.73 -18.63 9.35
C ASP A 329 0.18 -18.75 7.92
N ALA A 330 0.80 -19.58 7.07
CA ALA A 330 0.30 -19.86 5.72
C ALA A 330 -1.05 -20.59 5.71
N ASP A 331 -1.20 -21.62 6.56
CA ASP A 331 -2.44 -22.39 6.68
C ASP A 331 -3.60 -21.52 7.21
N ASN A 332 -3.32 -20.66 8.20
CA ASN A 332 -4.28 -19.69 8.73
C ASN A 332 -4.69 -18.68 7.67
N LEU A 333 -3.71 -18.11 6.95
CA LEU A 333 -3.99 -17.17 5.86
C LEU A 333 -4.86 -17.82 4.78
N GLN A 334 -4.63 -19.08 4.41
CA GLN A 334 -5.46 -19.79 3.43
C GLN A 334 -6.92 -19.94 3.90
N ARG A 335 -7.13 -20.23 5.19
CA ARG A 335 -8.49 -20.29 5.79
C ARG A 335 -9.16 -18.91 5.79
N ASP A 336 -8.42 -17.88 6.16
CA ASP A 336 -8.90 -16.50 6.19
C ASP A 336 -9.26 -15.99 4.80
N VAL A 337 -8.44 -16.27 3.79
CA VAL A 337 -8.73 -15.95 2.38
C VAL A 337 -10.05 -16.59 1.95
N ARG A 338 -10.25 -17.87 2.26
CA ARG A 338 -11.50 -18.57 1.91
C ARG A 338 -12.71 -17.90 2.56
N LEU A 339 -12.63 -17.57 3.84
CA LEU A 339 -13.69 -16.88 4.57
C LEU A 339 -13.95 -15.48 3.99
N GLN A 340 -12.90 -14.72 3.70
CA GLN A 340 -12.98 -13.39 3.11
C GLN A 340 -13.69 -13.42 1.75
N VAL A 341 -13.34 -14.36 0.87
CA VAL A 341 -13.96 -14.48 -0.46
C VAL A 341 -15.44 -14.83 -0.33
N LEU A 342 -15.80 -15.82 0.50
CA LEU A 342 -17.19 -16.23 0.68
C LEU A 342 -18.05 -15.10 1.28
N SER A 343 -17.53 -14.43 2.31
CA SER A 343 -18.21 -13.31 2.96
C SER A 343 -18.40 -12.12 1.99
N ALA A 344 -17.34 -11.74 1.27
CA ALA A 344 -17.40 -10.65 0.31
C ALA A 344 -18.33 -10.96 -0.87
N LEU A 345 -18.35 -12.21 -1.34
CA LEU A 345 -19.25 -12.66 -2.40
C LEU A 345 -20.72 -12.59 -1.96
N SER A 346 -21.02 -13.06 -0.75
CA SER A 346 -22.36 -12.96 -0.17
C SER A 346 -22.80 -11.51 0.02
N ALA A 347 -21.91 -10.66 0.57
CA ALA A 347 -22.18 -9.24 0.75
C ALA A 347 -22.40 -8.52 -0.58
N TYR A 348 -21.62 -8.85 -1.61
CA TYR A 348 -21.78 -8.29 -2.95
C TYR A 348 -23.13 -8.68 -3.56
N ARG A 349 -23.50 -9.97 -3.51
CA ARG A 349 -24.79 -10.45 -4.03
C ARG A 349 -25.96 -9.71 -3.37
N ALA A 350 -25.95 -9.61 -2.03
CA ALA A 350 -26.99 -8.93 -1.28
C ALA A 350 -27.04 -7.41 -1.55
N ALA A 351 -25.88 -6.73 -1.59
CA ALA A 351 -25.82 -5.31 -1.89
C ALA A 351 -26.27 -5.00 -3.33
N ARG A 352 -25.93 -5.90 -4.28
CA ARG A 352 -26.35 -5.77 -5.67
C ARG A 352 -27.85 -5.96 -5.82
N GLU A 353 -28.41 -7.00 -5.21
CA GLU A 353 -29.86 -7.24 -5.22
C GLU A 353 -30.61 -6.04 -4.63
N ARG A 354 -30.14 -5.49 -3.50
CA ARG A 354 -30.73 -4.29 -2.90
C ARG A 354 -30.67 -3.07 -3.83
N ALA A 355 -29.55 -2.86 -4.51
CA ALA A 355 -29.41 -1.76 -5.49
C ALA A 355 -30.31 -1.97 -6.72
N ASP A 356 -30.46 -3.22 -7.19
CA ASP A 356 -31.33 -3.56 -8.31
C ASP A 356 -32.82 -3.41 -7.94
N LEU A 357 -33.22 -3.73 -6.71
CA LEU A 357 -34.59 -3.54 -6.23
C LEU A 357 -34.95 -2.06 -6.05
N LEU A 358 -33.98 -1.23 -5.67
CA LEU A 358 -34.12 0.24 -5.56
C LEU A 358 -33.80 0.95 -6.88
N SER A 359 -33.95 0.25 -8.01
CA SER A 359 -33.63 0.75 -9.36
C SER A 359 -34.24 2.12 -9.69
N ASP A 360 -33.73 2.71 -10.77
CA ASP A 360 -34.24 3.95 -11.36
C ASP A 360 -35.77 3.92 -11.57
N ALA A 361 -36.39 2.76 -11.82
CA ALA A 361 -37.84 2.64 -11.95
C ALA A 361 -38.62 3.00 -10.65
N VAL A 362 -38.09 2.63 -9.47
CA VAL A 362 -38.71 2.98 -8.18
C VAL A 362 -38.53 4.47 -7.90
N LEU A 363 -37.35 5.00 -8.26
CA LEU A 363 -37.06 6.42 -8.13
C LEU A 363 -37.97 7.26 -9.05
N ASP A 364 -38.10 6.88 -10.32
CA ASP A 364 -38.97 7.52 -11.31
C ASP A 364 -40.44 7.49 -10.87
N ALA A 365 -40.90 6.37 -10.30
CA ALA A 365 -42.24 6.25 -9.76
C ALA A 365 -42.47 7.20 -8.56
N ALA A 366 -41.49 7.34 -7.67
CA ALA A 366 -41.56 8.26 -6.55
C ALA A 366 -41.55 9.73 -7.00
N GLU A 367 -40.72 10.08 -7.99
CA GLU A 367 -40.68 11.41 -8.59
C GLU A 367 -42.00 11.76 -9.29
N SER A 368 -42.54 10.83 -10.08
CA SER A 368 -43.85 10.98 -10.72
C SER A 368 -44.97 11.15 -9.69
N THR A 369 -44.93 10.39 -8.59
CA THR A 369 -45.91 10.50 -7.50
C THR A 369 -45.88 11.88 -6.84
N LEU A 370 -44.69 12.43 -6.59
CA LEU A 370 -44.54 13.78 -6.05
C LEU A 370 -45.10 14.83 -7.01
N GLU A 371 -44.80 14.72 -8.31
CA GLU A 371 -45.27 15.65 -9.33
C GLU A 371 -46.80 15.63 -9.46
N LEU A 372 -47.42 14.45 -9.51
CA LEU A 372 -48.89 14.31 -9.54
C LEU A 372 -49.54 14.87 -8.27
N THR A 373 -48.91 14.68 -7.12
CA THR A 373 -49.39 15.21 -5.84
C THR A 373 -49.33 16.75 -5.80
N ARG A 374 -48.26 17.34 -6.32
CA ARG A 374 -48.12 18.81 -6.48
C ARG A 374 -49.22 19.39 -7.37
N ARG A 375 -49.47 18.78 -8.53
CA ARG A 375 -50.55 19.21 -9.43
C ARG A 375 -51.92 19.10 -8.78
N SER A 376 -52.16 18.01 -8.05
CA SER A 376 -53.43 17.80 -7.33
C SER A 376 -53.65 18.82 -6.21
N PHE A 377 -52.58 19.22 -5.51
CA PHE A 377 -52.64 20.25 -4.49
C PHE A 377 -52.91 21.64 -5.09
N ALA A 378 -52.23 21.99 -6.18
CA ALA A 378 -52.47 23.24 -6.90
C ALA A 378 -53.93 23.35 -7.42
N ALA A 379 -54.53 22.20 -7.76
CA ALA A 379 -55.94 22.11 -8.14
C ALA A 379 -56.91 22.00 -6.94
N GLY A 380 -56.43 22.08 -5.70
CA GLY A 380 -57.25 21.99 -4.48
C GLY A 380 -57.81 20.60 -4.16
N LYS A 381 -57.35 19.54 -4.85
CA LYS A 381 -57.88 18.17 -4.71
C LYS A 381 -57.28 17.38 -3.55
N VAL A 382 -56.11 17.79 -3.05
CA VAL A 382 -55.44 17.19 -1.89
C VAL A 382 -54.93 18.30 -0.96
N GLY A 383 -54.81 18.01 0.33
CA GLY A 383 -54.25 18.95 1.31
C GLY A 383 -52.71 18.95 1.36
N ALA A 384 -52.14 19.91 2.07
CA ALA A 384 -50.69 20.01 2.27
C ALA A 384 -50.02 18.73 2.82
N PRO A 385 -50.67 17.94 3.72
CA PRO A 385 -50.08 16.68 4.21
C PRO A 385 -49.76 15.66 3.11
N ALA A 386 -50.51 15.65 2.01
CA ALA A 386 -50.27 14.72 0.90
C ALA A 386 -48.94 15.04 0.20
N ILE A 387 -48.63 16.33 -0.01
CA ILE A 387 -47.34 16.73 -0.57
C ILE A 387 -46.20 16.34 0.38
N THR A 388 -46.33 16.67 1.67
CA THR A 388 -45.30 16.34 2.66
C THR A 388 -45.03 14.83 2.71
N SER A 389 -46.09 14.02 2.66
CA SER A 389 -45.97 12.56 2.62
C SER A 389 -45.24 12.07 1.35
N ALA A 390 -45.64 12.55 0.18
CA ALA A 390 -45.00 12.19 -1.09
C ALA A 390 -43.53 12.63 -1.16
N GLN A 391 -43.19 13.79 -0.57
CA GLN A 391 -41.81 14.27 -0.47
C GLN A 391 -40.98 13.41 0.47
N ASN A 392 -41.48 13.11 1.67
CA ASN A 392 -40.77 12.24 2.61
C ASN A 392 -40.48 10.88 1.97
N ASN A 393 -41.47 10.30 1.28
CA ASN A 393 -41.30 9.03 0.57
C ASN A 393 -40.22 9.12 -0.53
N LEU A 394 -40.19 10.18 -1.34
CA LEU A 394 -39.13 10.38 -2.34
C LEU A 394 -37.74 10.55 -1.69
N VAL A 395 -37.65 11.30 -0.59
CA VAL A 395 -36.40 11.49 0.14
C VAL A 395 -35.91 10.17 0.73
N ASP A 396 -36.80 9.39 1.35
CA ASP A 396 -36.48 8.09 1.93
C ASP A 396 -36.01 7.11 0.84
N ILE A 397 -36.72 7.01 -0.29
CA ILE A 397 -36.31 6.18 -1.43
C ILE A 397 -34.95 6.60 -1.99
N ARG A 398 -34.70 7.91 -2.14
CA ARG A 398 -33.39 8.41 -2.61
C ARG A 398 -32.27 8.10 -1.61
N ARG A 399 -32.54 8.26 -0.32
CA ARG A 399 -31.56 7.93 0.72
C ARG A 399 -31.23 6.44 0.69
N ASP A 400 -32.26 5.60 0.66
CA ASP A 400 -32.09 4.14 0.63
C ASP A 400 -31.37 3.68 -0.64
N TYR A 401 -31.61 4.33 -1.79
CA TYR A 401 -30.89 4.06 -3.03
C TYR A 401 -29.40 4.44 -2.91
N LEU A 402 -29.09 5.65 -2.43
CA LEU A 402 -27.71 6.11 -2.24
C LEU A 402 -26.97 5.24 -1.22
N ASP A 403 -27.64 4.82 -0.14
CA ASP A 403 -27.10 3.89 0.85
C ASP A 403 -26.83 2.51 0.24
N ALA A 404 -27.73 2.02 -0.63
CA ALA A 404 -27.53 0.78 -1.37
C ALA A 404 -26.35 0.87 -2.35
N LEU A 405 -26.18 2.00 -3.05
CA LEU A 405 -25.02 2.24 -3.91
C LEU A 405 -23.71 2.29 -3.11
N ALA A 406 -23.70 3.00 -1.97
CA ALA A 406 -22.53 3.05 -1.09
C ALA A 406 -22.19 1.65 -0.53
N ALA A 407 -23.20 0.85 -0.16
CA ALA A 407 -23.02 -0.53 0.25
C ALA A 407 -22.48 -1.41 -0.88
N LEU A 408 -22.96 -1.22 -2.11
CA LEU A 408 -22.48 -1.92 -3.29
C LEU A 408 -21.01 -1.60 -3.59
N VAL A 409 -20.62 -0.33 -3.54
CA VAL A 409 -19.21 0.11 -3.68
C VAL A 409 -18.33 -0.60 -2.66
N ARG A 410 -18.73 -0.61 -1.37
CA ARG A 410 -17.97 -1.29 -0.31
C ARG A 410 -17.87 -2.79 -0.55
N ALA A 411 -18.99 -3.46 -0.77
CA ALA A 411 -19.03 -4.91 -0.94
C ALA A 411 -18.25 -5.38 -2.18
N ALA A 412 -18.33 -4.64 -3.27
CA ALA A 412 -17.56 -4.93 -4.47
C ALA A 412 -16.05 -4.66 -4.28
N THR A 413 -15.68 -3.66 -3.48
CA THR A 413 -14.27 -3.39 -3.14
C THR A 413 -13.70 -4.51 -2.28
N ASP A 414 -14.48 -4.98 -1.32
CA ASP A 414 -14.12 -6.11 -0.47
C ASP A 414 -13.98 -7.39 -1.30
N LEU A 415 -14.83 -7.59 -2.30
CA LEU A 415 -14.71 -8.73 -3.22
C LEU A 415 -13.48 -8.62 -4.13
N GLU A 416 -13.20 -7.45 -4.69
CA GLU A 416 -11.99 -7.19 -5.48
C GLU A 416 -10.72 -7.47 -4.66
N ARG A 417 -10.66 -6.98 -3.42
CA ARG A 417 -9.56 -7.27 -2.48
C ARG A 417 -9.47 -8.74 -2.10
N ALA A 418 -10.60 -9.35 -1.70
CA ALA A 418 -10.63 -10.73 -1.26
C ALA A 418 -10.19 -11.70 -2.36
N THR A 419 -10.38 -11.33 -3.63
CA THR A 419 -9.97 -12.11 -4.80
C THR A 419 -8.59 -11.73 -5.35
N GLY A 420 -7.89 -10.80 -4.69
CA GLY A 420 -6.55 -10.36 -5.08
C GLY A 420 -6.50 -9.55 -6.38
N GLY A 421 -7.57 -8.82 -6.72
CA GLY A 421 -7.68 -8.05 -7.96
C GLY A 421 -8.05 -8.90 -9.19
N LEU A 422 -8.49 -10.15 -9.00
CA LEU A 422 -9.00 -10.98 -10.10
C LEU A 422 -10.29 -10.41 -10.71
N ILE A 423 -11.17 -9.88 -9.87
CA ILE A 423 -12.38 -9.20 -10.28
C ILE A 423 -12.16 -7.72 -10.00
N VAL A 424 -12.12 -6.92 -11.06
CA VAL A 424 -11.96 -5.47 -10.96
C VAL A 424 -13.33 -4.83 -11.18
N MET A 425 -13.69 -3.88 -10.33
CA MET A 425 -14.81 -3.02 -10.62
C MET A 425 -14.53 -2.12 -11.82
N ASP A 426 -15.37 -2.22 -12.83
CA ASP A 426 -15.34 -1.35 -14.01
C ASP A 426 -16.46 -0.30 -13.88
N ASN A 427 -16.13 0.96 -14.15
CA ASN A 427 -17.04 2.11 -14.12
C ASN A 427 -17.26 2.72 -15.53
N THR A 428 -16.83 2.03 -16.59
CA THR A 428 -17.11 2.45 -17.97
C THR A 428 -18.59 2.21 -18.29
N LYS A 429 -19.19 3.15 -19.06
CA LYS A 429 -20.55 2.97 -19.61
C LYS A 429 -20.56 1.67 -20.41
N ALA A 430 -21.58 0.84 -20.21
CA ALA A 430 -21.84 -0.25 -21.12
C ALA A 430 -22.11 0.36 -22.51
N ASP A 431 -21.31 -0.01 -23.51
CA ASP A 431 -21.66 0.24 -24.90
C ASP A 431 -23.05 -0.38 -25.13
N ALA A 432 -24.00 0.48 -25.47
CA ALA A 432 -25.40 0.12 -25.71
C ALA A 432 -25.56 -0.71 -26.98
#